data_AF-A0A137QXZ1-F1
#
_entry.id   AF-A0A137QXZ1-F1
#
_cell.length_a   1.000
_cell.length_b   1.000
_cell.length_c   1.000
_cell.angle_alpha   90.00
_cell.angle_beta   90.00
_cell.angle_gamma   90.00
#
_symmetry.space_group_name_H-M   'P 1'
#
loop_
_entity.id
_entity.type
_entity.pdbx_description
1 polymer ?
#
loop_
_entity_poly.entity_id
_entity_poly.type
_entity_poly.pdbx_seq_one_letter_code
_entity_poly.pdbx_strand_id
1 'polypeptide(L)' 'MKYLIRQKGYSQSDNTWEWENNLEYSRELLREYKDANKLPQDNAETCFKPIKQKYHSHKT' A
#
# COMPACT_ATOMS: atom_id res chain seq x y z
N MET A 1 -2.04 -4.72 5.78
CA MET A 1 -1.81 -3.38 6.39
C MET A 1 -1.98 -2.29 5.35
N LYS A 2 -2.36 -1.06 5.76
CA LYS A 2 -2.40 0.12 4.87
C LYS A 2 -1.27 1.10 5.25
N TYR A 3 -0.71 1.76 4.24
CA TYR A 3 0.33 2.76 4.38
C TYR A 3 -0.11 4.07 3.78
N LEU A 4 0.22 5.17 4.44
CA LEU A 4 0.03 6.51 3.90
C LEU A 4 1.23 6.86 3.02
N ILE A 5 1.01 7.01 1.72
CA ILE A 5 2.07 7.27 0.75
C ILE A 5 2.12 8.75 0.43
N ARG A 6 3.30 9.33 0.59
CA ARG A 6 3.60 10.68 0.15
C ARG A 6 4.14 10.66 -1.27
N GLN A 7 3.39 11.21 -2.20
CA GLN A 7 3.80 11.30 -3.60
C GLN A 7 4.84 12.41 -3.79
N LYS A 8 5.87 12.14 -4.60
CA LYS A 8 6.89 13.14 -4.92
C LYS A 8 6.29 14.20 -5.82
N GLY A 9 6.42 15.47 -5.44
CA GLY A 9 5.91 16.61 -6.21
C GLY A 9 4.47 17.01 -5.87
N TYR A 10 3.81 16.31 -4.95
CA TYR A 10 2.47 16.63 -4.47
C TYR A 10 2.49 17.12 -3.02
N SER A 11 1.41 17.78 -2.63
CA SER A 11 1.26 18.31 -1.27
C SER A 11 0.93 17.19 -0.29
N GLN A 12 1.14 17.43 1.00
CA GLN A 12 0.81 16.45 2.03
C GLN A 12 -0.69 16.13 2.11
N SER A 13 -1.54 17.00 1.57
CA SER A 13 -2.98 16.78 1.38
C SER A 13 -3.30 15.70 0.35
N ASP A 14 -2.40 15.46 -0.60
CA ASP A 14 -2.56 14.48 -1.68
C ASP A 14 -2.02 13.10 -1.28
N ASN A 15 -1.71 12.90 0.00
CA ASN A 15 -1.26 11.60 0.49
C ASN A 15 -2.41 10.59 0.39
N THR A 16 -2.11 9.43 -0.19
CA THR A 16 -3.10 8.37 -0.40
C THR A 16 -2.82 7.18 0.51
N TRP A 17 -3.88 6.58 1.03
CA TRP A 17 -3.79 5.32 1.77
C TRP A 17 -3.78 4.13 0.80
N GLU A 18 -2.62 3.52 0.63
CA GLU A 18 -2.45 2.35 -0.22
C GLU A 18 -2.31 1.07 0.61
N TRP A 19 -2.78 -0.04 0.05
CA TRP A 19 -2.58 -1.36 0.65
C TRP A 19 -1.17 -1.85 0.37
N GLU A 20 -0.57 -2.52 1.35
CA GLU A 20 0.74 -3.16 1.19
C GLU A 20 0.86 -4.02 -0.08
N ASN A 21 -0.21 -4.76 -0.42
CA ASN A 21 -0.24 -5.61 -1.61
C ASN A 21 -0.19 -4.81 -2.92
N ASN A 22 -0.65 -3.56 -2.94
CA ASN A 22 -0.55 -2.68 -4.11
C ASN A 22 0.87 -2.09 -4.25
N LEU A 23 1.66 -2.08 -3.18
CA LEU A 23 3.00 -1.52 -3.13
C LEU A 23 4.08 -2.57 -3.48
N GLU A 24 3.77 -3.47 -4.42
CA GLU A 24 4.69 -4.52 -4.86
C GLU A 24 6.02 -3.95 -5.37
N TYR A 25 5.97 -2.86 -6.12
CA TYR A 25 7.15 -2.15 -6.63
C TYR A 25 7.93 -1.36 -5.56
N SER A 26 7.36 -1.19 -4.36
CA SER A 26 7.97 -0.45 -3.25
C SER A 26 8.29 -1.34 -2.05
N ARG A 27 8.36 -2.67 -2.26
CA ARG A 27 8.67 -3.65 -1.20
C ARG A 27 9.99 -3.38 -0.48
N GLU A 28 11.01 -2.90 -1.18
CA GLU A 28 12.31 -2.58 -0.58
C GLU A 28 12.22 -1.40 0.39
N LEU A 29 11.59 -0.30 -0.03
CA LEU A 29 11.30 0.86 0.81
C LEU A 29 10.43 0.48 2.01
N LEU A 30 9.45 -0.40 1.80
CA LEU A 30 8.59 -0.89 2.87
C LEU A 30 9.38 -1.71 3.89
N ARG A 31 10.34 -2.53 3.43
CA ARG A 31 11.24 -3.32 4.29
C ARG A 31 12.11 -2.40 5.15
N GLU A 32 12.75 -1.40 4.55
CA GLU A 32 13.57 -0.42 5.27
C GLU A 32 12.74 0.37 6.28
N TYR A 33 11.55 0.80 5.89
CA TYR A 33 10.65 1.50 6.79
C TYR A 33 10.24 0.61 7.99
N LYS A 34 9.88 -0.66 7.74
CA LYS A 34 9.54 -1.59 8.81
C LYS A 34 10.71 -1.86 9.75
N ASP A 35 11.91 -2.03 9.20
CA ASP A 35 13.14 -2.26 9.96
C ASP A 35 13.49 -1.06 10.85
N ALA A 36 13.49 0.15 10.27
CA ALA A 36 13.76 1.40 11.00
C ALA A 36 12.76 1.66 12.13
N ASN A 37 11.49 1.28 11.93
CA ASN A 37 10.42 1.46 12.92
C ASN A 37 10.23 0.24 13.84
N LYS A 38 11.08 -0.80 13.73
CA LYS A 38 10.96 -2.07 14.47
C LYS A 38 9.55 -2.67 14.41
N LEU A 39 8.88 -2.50 13.27
CA LEU A 39 7.55 -3.06 13.06
C LEU A 39 7.67 -4.57 12.84
N PRO A 40 6.74 -5.37 13.36
CA PRO A 40 6.71 -6.79 13.05
C PRO A 40 6.56 -6.95 11.53
N GLN A 41 7.53 -7.62 10.90
CA GLN A 41 7.37 -8.10 9.53
C GLN A 41 6.32 -9.20 9.60
N ASP A 42 5.12 -8.90 9.11
CA ASP A 42 4.07 -9.88 8.93
C ASP A 42 4.54 -10.86 7.82
N ASN A 43 5.36 -11.83 8.23
CA ASN A 43 5.86 -12.93 7.39
C ASN A 43 4.78 -14.00 7.18
N ALA A 44 3.57 -13.78 7.69
CA ALA A 44 2.43 -14.58 7.31
C ALA A 44 1.98 -14.12 5.94
N GLU A 45 2.36 -14.91 4.94
CA GLU A 45 1.77 -15.01 3.62
C GLU A 45 0.25 -15.21 3.71
N THR A 46 -0.46 -14.19 4.18
CA THR A 46 -1.88 -14.08 4.00
C THR A 46 -2.02 -13.41 2.65
N CYS A 47 -1.95 -14.26 1.62
CA CYS A 47 -2.59 -14.02 0.33
C CYS A 47 -4.06 -13.65 0.59
N PHE A 48 -4.30 -12.39 0.96
CA PHE A 48 -5.63 -11.80 0.96
C PHE A 48 -6.02 -11.77 -0.50
N LYS A 49 -6.77 -12.81 -0.90
CA LYS A 49 -7.27 -12.97 -2.26
C LYS A 49 -7.86 -11.63 -2.69
N PRO A 50 -7.43 -11.06 -3.83
CA PRO A 50 -7.96 -9.79 -4.27
C PRO A 50 -9.46 -9.95 -4.43
N ILE A 51 -10.22 -9.32 -3.54
CA ILE A 51 -11.65 -9.13 -3.75
C ILE A 51 -11.67 -8.19 -4.95
N LYS A 52 -11.93 -8.76 -6.13
CA LYS A 52 -12.12 -8.01 -7.37
C LYS A 52 -13.19 -6.96 -7.09
N GLN A 53 -12.78 -5.73 -6.80
CA GLN A 53 -13.71 -4.62 -6.76
C GLN A 53 -14.19 -4.46 -8.20
N LYS A 54 -15.42 -4.92 -8.45
CA LYS A 54 -16.14 -4.64 -9.69
C LYS A 54 -16.24 -3.12 -9.78
N TYR A 55 -15.34 -2.50 -10.52
CA TYR A 55 -15.53 -1.13 -10.98
C TYR A 55 -16.87 -1.11 -11.72
N HIS A 56 -17.86 -0.47 -11.10
CA HIS A 56 -19.11 -0.17 -11.79
C HIS A 56 -18.79 1.03 -12.67
N SER A 57 -18.35 0.75 -13.89
CA SER A 57 -18.23 1.77 -14.93
C SER A 57 -19.64 2.31 -15.19
N HIS A 58 -19.95 3.44 -14.58
CA HIS A 58 -21.10 4.24 -14.99
C HIS A 58 -20.80 4.76 -16.39
N LYS A 59 -21.33 4.05 -17.38
CA LYS A 59 -21.33 4.46 -18.78
C LYS A 59 -22.34 5.61 -18.88
N THR A 60 -21.83 6.80 -19.19
CA THR A 60 -22.67 7.95 -19.62
C THR A 60 -22.82 7.89 -21.13
#